data_AF-A0A151X341-F1
#
_entry.id   AF-A0A151X341-F1
#
_cell.length_a   1.000
_cell.length_b   1.000
_cell.length_c   1.000
_cell.angle_alpha   90.00
_cell.angle_beta   90.00
_cell.angle_gamma   90.00
#
_symmetry.space_group_name_H-M   'P 1'
#
loop_
_entity.id
_entity.type
_entity.pdbx_description
1 polymer ?
#
loop_
_entity_poly.entity_id
_entity_poly.type
_entity_poly.pdbx_seq_one_letter_code
_entity_poly.pdbx_strand_id
1 'polypeptide(L)'
;MNLYGKDKGNISLPQRLQPINFDETKLKNIIVNTQKCFYDLKIAEINKRIQSLGERNRELESNLEDVHYFIKTLQDEKSQEISSLKSQIASYITRIKAYKHQLITLEKARIDDKYTHIAITINIDEKYKNTRIMLISQIKLLSNYILLVSYCMIICFEKKNTKTRDYRGKWVNCAHLREIYCSGIVFQVQSDISMEIETINVFFYHYVSSY
;
A
#
# COMPACT_ATOMS: atom_id res chain seq x y z
N MET A 1 -73.39 34.28 -30.29
CA MET A 1 -73.89 35.60 -30.77
C MET A 1 -75.32 35.39 -31.23
N ASN A 2 -76.28 36.07 -30.61
CA ASN A 2 -77.70 35.90 -30.90
C ASN A 2 -78.04 36.63 -32.22
N LEU A 3 -78.42 35.88 -33.27
CA LEU A 3 -78.55 36.38 -34.65
C LEU A 3 -79.90 37.04 -34.96
N TYR A 4 -80.78 37.20 -33.96
CA TYR A 4 -82.16 37.68 -34.13
C TYR A 4 -82.47 38.99 -33.38
N GLY A 5 -81.46 39.75 -32.97
CA GLY A 5 -81.66 41.05 -32.29
C GLY A 5 -82.17 42.14 -33.23
N LYS A 6 -83.22 42.87 -32.81
CA LYS A 6 -83.85 44.00 -33.54
C LYS A 6 -82.88 45.09 -34.04
N ASP A 7 -81.72 45.21 -33.38
CA ASP A 7 -80.80 46.34 -33.57
C ASP A 7 -79.68 46.08 -34.59
N LYS A 8 -79.61 44.88 -35.19
CA LYS A 8 -78.68 44.59 -36.28
C LYS A 8 -79.46 44.56 -37.59
N GLY A 9 -79.75 45.77 -38.05
CA GLY A 9 -80.57 46.08 -39.20
C GLY A 9 -80.25 45.21 -40.41
N ASN A 10 -81.31 44.67 -41.00
CA ASN A 10 -81.31 44.28 -42.40
C ASN A 10 -80.70 45.44 -43.20
N ILE A 11 -79.68 45.15 -44.01
CA ILE A 11 -79.13 46.11 -44.97
C ILE A 11 -80.15 46.24 -46.10
N SER A 12 -81.30 46.83 -45.80
CA SER A 12 -82.28 47.26 -46.78
C SER A 12 -82.12 48.76 -46.92
N LEU A 13 -81.78 49.22 -48.13
CA LEU A 13 -81.71 50.63 -48.47
C LEU A 13 -83.02 51.34 -48.08
N PRO A 14 -82.99 52.62 -47.66
CA PRO A 14 -84.20 53.42 -47.42
C PRO A 14 -85.19 53.31 -48.60
N GLN A 15 -86.50 53.26 -48.34
CA GLN A 15 -87.56 52.99 -49.34
C GLN A 15 -87.48 53.88 -50.60
N ARG A 16 -87.01 55.12 -50.47
CA ARG A 16 -86.73 56.09 -51.54
C ARG A 16 -85.56 55.74 -52.48
N LEU A 17 -84.71 54.81 -52.08
CA LEU A 17 -83.56 54.28 -52.84
C LEU A 17 -83.80 52.84 -53.30
N GLN A 18 -84.98 52.28 -53.03
CA GLN A 18 -85.40 50.97 -53.54
C GLN A 18 -86.10 51.16 -54.90
N PRO A 19 -85.85 50.27 -55.88
CA PRO A 19 -86.47 50.35 -57.19
C PRO A 19 -88.00 50.23 -57.14
N ILE A 20 -88.72 50.86 -58.08
CA ILE A 20 -90.20 50.92 -58.12
C ILE A 20 -90.87 49.53 -58.15
N ASN A 21 -90.17 48.49 -58.60
CA ASN A 21 -90.59 47.08 -58.64
C ASN A 21 -89.78 46.22 -57.65
N PHE A 22 -89.68 46.66 -56.40
CA PHE A 22 -88.87 45.99 -55.38
C PHE A 22 -89.56 44.73 -54.83
N ASP A 23 -88.96 43.57 -55.13
CA ASP A 23 -89.37 42.28 -54.58
C ASP A 23 -88.57 41.98 -53.31
N GLU A 24 -89.21 42.27 -52.17
CA GLU A 24 -88.64 42.08 -50.84
C GLU A 24 -88.27 40.61 -50.56
N THR A 25 -88.98 39.65 -51.18
CA THR A 25 -88.67 38.22 -51.02
C THR A 25 -87.37 37.83 -51.72
N LYS A 26 -87.10 38.40 -52.91
CA LYS A 26 -85.81 38.24 -53.61
C LYS A 26 -84.66 38.84 -52.81
N LEU A 27 -84.82 40.05 -52.26
CA LEU A 27 -83.75 40.66 -51.46
C LEU A 27 -83.47 39.82 -50.19
N LYS A 28 -84.51 39.38 -49.49
CA LYS A 28 -84.38 38.53 -48.30
C LYS A 28 -83.66 37.22 -48.63
N ASN A 29 -83.98 36.59 -49.75
CA ASN A 29 -83.29 35.39 -50.22
C ASN A 29 -81.80 35.65 -50.56
N ILE A 30 -81.48 36.77 -51.20
CA ILE A 30 -80.09 37.17 -51.48
C ILE A 30 -79.29 37.38 -50.19
N ILE A 31 -79.89 38.07 -49.20
CA ILE A 31 -79.24 38.32 -47.89
C ILE A 31 -78.99 36.99 -47.17
N VAL A 32 -79.99 36.11 -47.09
CA VAL A 32 -79.86 34.79 -46.45
C VAL A 32 -78.81 33.94 -47.15
N ASN A 33 -78.80 33.90 -48.48
CA ASN A 33 -77.80 33.14 -49.24
C ASN A 33 -76.38 33.70 -49.06
N THR A 34 -76.22 35.02 -48.99
CA THR A 34 -74.93 35.66 -48.76
C THR A 34 -74.41 35.37 -47.35
N GLN A 35 -75.28 35.46 -46.33
CA GLN A 35 -74.93 35.11 -44.96
C GLN A 35 -74.59 33.62 -44.83
N LYS A 36 -75.37 32.75 -45.46
CA LYS A 36 -75.10 31.31 -45.51
C LYS A 36 -73.73 31.02 -46.12
N CYS A 37 -73.44 31.60 -47.29
CA CYS A 37 -72.13 31.48 -47.94
C CYS A 37 -70.98 31.97 -47.05
N PHE A 38 -71.17 33.11 -46.36
CA PHE A 38 -70.16 33.63 -45.43
C PHE A 38 -69.89 32.68 -44.26
N TYR A 39 -70.95 32.12 -43.64
CA TYR A 39 -70.78 31.16 -42.56
C TYR A 39 -70.19 29.84 -43.03
N ASP A 40 -70.58 29.34 -44.21
CA ASP A 40 -70.01 28.15 -44.82
C ASP A 40 -68.49 28.31 -45.03
N LEU A 41 -68.04 29.47 -45.53
CA LEU A 41 -66.62 29.81 -45.66
C LEU A 41 -65.91 29.84 -44.29
N LYS A 42 -66.53 30.43 -43.27
CA LYS A 42 -65.94 30.48 -41.91
C LYS A 42 -65.83 29.10 -41.28
N ILE A 43 -66.83 28.25 -41.47
CA ILE A 43 -66.82 26.86 -40.99
C ILE A 43 -65.70 26.08 -41.70
N ALA A 44 -65.57 26.23 -43.03
CA ALA A 44 -64.51 25.58 -43.79
C ALA A 44 -63.10 26.01 -43.32
N GLU A 45 -62.91 27.32 -43.07
CA GLU A 45 -61.66 27.87 -42.52
C GLU A 45 -61.34 27.28 -41.13
N ILE A 46 -62.34 27.23 -40.24
CA ILE A 46 -62.18 26.65 -38.89
C ILE A 46 -61.85 25.16 -38.98
N ASN A 47 -62.55 24.39 -39.82
CA ASN A 47 -62.31 22.96 -39.99
C ASN A 47 -60.90 22.67 -40.52
N LYS A 48 -60.41 23.46 -41.49
CA LYS A 48 -59.03 23.35 -41.97
C LYS A 48 -58.02 23.60 -40.85
N ARG A 49 -58.30 24.59 -39.98
CA ARG A 49 -57.44 24.88 -38.82
C ARG A 49 -57.48 23.76 -37.78
N ILE A 50 -58.64 23.18 -37.52
CA ILE A 50 -58.78 22.01 -36.64
C ILE A 50 -57.96 20.82 -37.17
N GLN A 51 -58.06 20.54 -38.48
CA GLN A 51 -57.29 19.45 -39.10
C GLN A 51 -55.78 19.68 -38.95
N SER A 52 -55.29 20.88 -39.30
CA SER A 52 -53.86 21.22 -39.19
C SER A 52 -53.34 21.13 -37.75
N LEU A 53 -54.14 21.56 -36.76
CA LEU A 53 -53.79 21.40 -35.36
C LEU A 53 -53.79 19.92 -34.93
N GLY A 54 -54.72 19.11 -35.43
CA GLY A 54 -54.77 17.67 -35.15
C GLY A 54 -53.61 16.89 -35.78
N GLU A 55 -53.13 17.29 -36.96
CA GLU A 55 -51.91 16.74 -37.56
C GLU A 55 -50.66 17.11 -36.74
N ARG A 56 -50.55 18.39 -36.35
CA ARG A 56 -49.43 18.86 -35.52
C ARG A 56 -49.41 18.20 -34.14
N ASN A 57 -50.56 17.97 -33.51
CA ASN A 57 -50.61 17.25 -32.24
C ASN A 57 -50.13 15.81 -32.38
N ARG A 58 -50.52 15.09 -33.45
CA ARG A 58 -50.04 13.73 -33.72
C ARG A 58 -48.53 13.68 -33.94
N GLU A 59 -47.97 14.65 -34.65
CA GLU A 59 -46.51 14.78 -34.83
C GLU A 59 -45.80 15.02 -33.49
N LEU A 60 -46.35 15.90 -32.64
CA LEU A 60 -45.80 16.18 -31.32
C LEU A 60 -45.88 14.96 -30.40
N GLU A 61 -46.95 14.19 -30.44
CA GLU A 61 -47.10 12.93 -29.70
C GLU A 61 -46.04 11.90 -30.12
N SER A 62 -45.86 11.69 -31.43
CA SER A 62 -44.81 10.81 -31.97
C SER A 62 -43.42 11.24 -31.52
N ASN A 63 -43.10 12.53 -31.63
CA ASN A 63 -41.81 13.06 -31.20
C ASN A 63 -41.59 12.89 -29.69
N LEU A 64 -42.66 13.01 -28.89
CA LEU A 64 -42.57 12.81 -27.45
C LEU A 64 -42.27 11.35 -27.11
N GLU A 65 -42.91 10.40 -27.80
CA GLU A 65 -42.62 8.97 -27.66
C GLU A 65 -41.17 8.65 -28.02
N ASP A 66 -40.67 9.17 -29.15
CA ASP A 66 -39.29 8.97 -29.58
C ASP A 66 -38.27 9.52 -28.56
N VAL A 67 -38.51 10.73 -28.07
CA VAL A 67 -37.67 11.35 -27.03
C VAL A 67 -37.73 10.56 -25.72
N HIS A 68 -38.90 10.05 -25.33
CA HIS A 68 -39.04 9.24 -24.13
C HIS A 68 -38.26 7.92 -24.25
N TYR A 69 -38.35 7.25 -25.40
CA TYR A 69 -37.57 6.05 -25.69
C TYR A 69 -36.06 6.33 -25.65
N PHE A 70 -35.62 7.44 -26.26
CA PHE A 70 -34.23 7.85 -26.24
C PHE A 70 -33.72 8.09 -24.81
N ILE A 71 -34.48 8.85 -23.99
CA ILE A 71 -34.13 9.11 -22.60
C ILE A 71 -34.02 7.81 -21.80
N LYS A 72 -34.98 6.89 -21.98
CA LYS A 72 -34.96 5.60 -21.29
C LYS A 72 -33.74 4.77 -21.66
N THR A 73 -33.44 4.67 -22.96
CA THR A 73 -32.25 3.94 -23.45
C THR A 73 -30.98 4.53 -22.87
N LEU A 74 -30.84 5.86 -22.90
CA LEU A 74 -29.68 6.55 -22.32
C LEU A 74 -29.57 6.30 -20.81
N GLN A 75 -30.69 6.31 -20.09
CA GLN A 75 -30.72 6.04 -18.65
C GLN A 75 -30.25 4.61 -18.34
N ASP A 76 -30.70 3.62 -19.10
CA ASP A 76 -30.31 2.22 -18.92
C ASP A 76 -28.81 2.03 -19.20
N GLU A 77 -28.28 2.62 -20.29
CA GLU A 77 -26.86 2.61 -20.62
C GLU A 77 -26.01 3.23 -19.50
N LYS A 78 -26.42 4.41 -19.00
CA LYS A 78 -25.70 5.08 -17.91
C LYS A 78 -25.77 4.32 -16.59
N SER A 79 -26.91 3.70 -16.28
CA SER A 79 -27.02 2.83 -15.11
C SER A 79 -26.10 1.60 -15.20
N GLN A 80 -25.94 1.02 -16.39
CA GLN A 80 -25.01 -0.08 -16.62
C GLN A 80 -23.55 0.36 -16.49
N GLU A 81 -23.19 1.53 -17.05
CA GLU A 81 -21.86 2.13 -16.92
C GLU A 81 -21.48 2.38 -15.44
N ILE A 82 -22.40 3.00 -14.67
CA ILE A 82 -22.23 3.22 -13.23
C ILE A 82 -22.03 1.90 -12.48
N SER A 83 -22.80 0.86 -12.81
CA SER A 83 -22.71 -0.45 -12.17
C SER A 83 -21.36 -1.13 -12.47
N SER A 84 -20.87 -1.04 -13.70
CA SER A 84 -19.54 -1.52 -14.10
C SER A 84 -18.43 -0.80 -13.33
N LEU A 85 -18.46 0.52 -13.29
CA LEU A 85 -17.47 1.33 -12.56
C LEU A 85 -17.47 1.00 -11.06
N LYS A 86 -18.65 0.82 -10.45
CA LYS A 86 -18.78 0.42 -9.05
C LYS A 86 -18.12 -0.93 -8.77
N SER A 87 -18.29 -1.91 -9.66
CA SER A 87 -17.64 -3.22 -9.56
C SER A 87 -16.11 -3.11 -9.66
N GLN A 88 -15.60 -2.32 -10.61
CA GLN A 88 -14.17 -2.07 -10.78
C GLN A 88 -13.56 -1.40 -9.53
N ILE A 89 -14.22 -0.39 -8.98
CA ILE A 89 -13.78 0.28 -7.74
C ILE A 89 -13.73 -0.71 -6.57
N ALA A 90 -14.76 -1.57 -6.41
CA ALA A 90 -14.76 -2.59 -5.36
C ALA A 90 -13.60 -3.59 -5.49
N SER A 91 -13.29 -4.01 -6.73
CA SER A 91 -12.12 -4.85 -7.03
C SER A 91 -10.81 -4.16 -6.66
N TYR A 92 -10.62 -2.89 -7.05
CA TYR A 92 -9.42 -2.13 -6.70
C TYR A 92 -9.27 -1.92 -5.20
N ILE A 93 -10.36 -1.64 -4.47
CA ILE A 93 -10.34 -1.53 -3.00
C ILE A 93 -9.86 -2.84 -2.37
N THR A 94 -10.36 -3.98 -2.84
CA THR A 94 -9.95 -5.31 -2.35
C THR A 94 -8.47 -5.54 -2.60
N ARG A 95 -7.96 -5.21 -3.80
CA ARG A 95 -6.53 -5.31 -4.13
C ARG A 95 -5.66 -4.40 -3.25
N ILE A 96 -6.06 -3.15 -3.04
CA ILE A 96 -5.35 -2.21 -2.17
C ILE A 96 -5.27 -2.74 -0.75
N LYS A 97 -6.35 -3.31 -0.21
CA LYS A 97 -6.36 -3.94 1.12
C LYS A 97 -5.38 -5.12 1.19
N ALA A 98 -5.35 -5.97 0.16
CA ALA A 98 -4.42 -7.09 0.09
C ALA A 98 -2.95 -6.62 0.06
N TYR A 99 -2.62 -5.63 -0.79
CA TYR A 99 -1.27 -5.07 -0.84
C TYR A 99 -0.86 -4.39 0.46
N LYS A 100 -1.78 -3.68 1.12
CA LYS A 100 -1.53 -3.10 2.44
C LYS A 100 -1.18 -4.17 3.47
N HIS A 101 -1.89 -5.30 3.46
CA HIS A 101 -1.58 -6.41 4.35
C HIS A 101 -0.21 -7.04 4.06
N GLN A 102 0.11 -7.27 2.78
CA GLN A 102 1.42 -7.77 2.35
C GLN A 102 2.56 -6.84 2.78
N LEU A 103 2.38 -5.53 2.65
CA LEU A 103 3.37 -4.53 3.04
C LEU A 103 3.63 -4.58 4.56
N ILE A 104 2.58 -4.68 5.37
CA ILE A 104 2.71 -4.82 6.83
C ILE A 104 3.48 -6.11 7.19
N THR A 105 3.18 -7.23 6.53
CA THR A 105 3.88 -8.50 6.76
C THR A 105 5.35 -8.42 6.38
N LEU A 106 5.67 -7.81 5.24
CA LEU A 106 7.06 -7.62 4.79
C LEU A 106 7.84 -6.69 5.72
N GLU A 107 7.21 -5.61 6.18
CA GLU A 107 7.82 -4.67 7.12
C GLU A 107 8.15 -5.36 8.45
N LYS A 108 7.24 -6.19 8.96
CA LYS A 108 7.50 -7.01 10.15
C LYS A 108 8.66 -7.99 9.92
N ALA A 109 8.65 -8.71 8.80
CA ALA A 109 9.73 -9.65 8.48
C ALA A 109 11.10 -8.95 8.37
N ARG A 110 11.14 -7.74 7.79
CA ARG A 110 12.36 -6.92 7.71
C ARG A 110 12.87 -6.53 9.11
N ILE A 111 11.98 -6.15 10.01
CA ILE A 111 12.33 -5.78 11.38
C ILE A 111 12.89 -7.00 12.12
N ASP A 112 12.21 -8.15 12.03
CA ASP A 112 12.62 -9.40 12.69
C ASP A 112 13.99 -9.90 12.16
N ASP A 113 14.20 -9.83 10.84
CA ASP A 113 15.48 -10.16 10.20
C ASP A 113 16.61 -9.24 10.66
N LYS A 114 16.35 -7.93 10.76
CA LYS A 114 17.32 -6.96 11.29
C LYS A 114 17.74 -7.30 12.72
N TYR A 115 16.79 -7.62 13.60
CA TYR A 115 17.11 -8.02 14.99
C TYR A 115 17.91 -9.32 15.03
N THR A 116 17.53 -10.30 14.20
CA THR A 116 18.23 -11.59 14.09
C THR A 116 19.67 -11.39 13.61
N HIS A 117 19.89 -10.58 12.58
CA HIS A 117 21.21 -10.26 12.06
C HIS A 117 22.10 -9.57 13.11
N ILE A 118 21.54 -8.61 13.87
CA ILE A 118 22.26 -7.95 14.96
C ILE A 118 22.69 -8.97 16.03
N ALA A 119 21.79 -9.85 16.46
CA ALA A 119 22.09 -10.88 17.44
C ALA A 119 23.17 -11.85 16.96
N ILE A 120 23.11 -12.29 15.69
CA ILE A 120 24.13 -13.14 15.08
C ILE A 120 25.49 -12.43 15.04
N THR A 121 25.50 -11.15 14.66
CA THR A 121 26.74 -10.35 14.59
C THR A 121 27.41 -10.23 15.96
N ILE A 122 26.63 -9.95 17.00
CA ILE A 122 27.12 -9.88 18.39
C ILE A 122 27.71 -11.22 18.82
N ASN A 123 27.01 -12.33 18.57
CA ASN A 123 27.49 -13.67 18.91
C ASN A 123 28.79 -14.04 18.18
N ILE A 124 28.92 -13.67 16.90
CA ILE A 124 30.15 -13.89 16.13
C ILE A 124 31.31 -13.08 16.71
N ASP A 125 31.09 -11.80 17.04
CA ASP A 125 32.12 -10.93 17.62
C ASP A 125 32.58 -11.44 18.99
N GLU A 126 31.65 -11.89 19.83
CA GLU A 126 31.95 -12.48 21.13
C GLU A 126 32.76 -13.78 21.00
N LYS A 127 32.34 -14.70 20.11
CA LYS A 127 33.09 -15.93 19.81
C LYS A 127 34.50 -15.63 19.30
N TYR A 128 34.63 -14.64 18.42
CA TYR A 128 35.93 -14.22 17.91
C TYR A 128 36.84 -13.67 19.02
N LYS A 129 36.32 -12.78 19.87
CA LYS A 129 37.04 -12.23 21.04
C LYS A 129 37.51 -13.35 21.98
N ASN A 130 36.62 -14.27 22.33
CA ASN A 130 36.93 -15.39 23.22
C ASN A 130 38.02 -16.30 22.62
N THR A 131 37.89 -16.65 21.33
CA THR A 131 38.88 -17.48 20.63
C THR A 131 40.23 -16.76 20.53
N ARG A 132 40.23 -15.46 20.23
CA ARG A 132 41.45 -14.65 20.16
C ARG A 132 42.18 -14.62 21.51
N ILE A 133 41.45 -14.40 22.61
CA ILE A 133 42.02 -14.41 23.96
C ILE A 133 42.64 -15.78 24.26
N MET A 134 41.89 -16.85 24.01
CA MET A 134 42.35 -18.23 24.21
C MET A 134 43.66 -18.52 23.46
N LEU A 135 43.73 -18.18 22.17
CA LEU A 135 44.92 -18.39 21.34
C LEU A 135 46.11 -17.55 21.82
N ILE A 136 45.89 -16.27 22.19
CA ILE A 136 46.95 -15.42 22.74
C ILE A 136 47.51 -16.02 24.04
N SER A 137 46.65 -16.54 24.92
CA SER A 137 47.07 -17.20 26.16
C SER A 137 47.91 -18.45 25.88
N GLN A 138 47.50 -19.29 24.91
CA GLN A 138 48.28 -20.46 24.49
C GLN A 138 49.66 -20.06 23.94
N ILE A 139 49.73 -19.05 23.07
CA ILE A 139 51.00 -18.54 22.51
C ILE A 139 51.93 -18.04 23.62
N LYS A 140 51.40 -17.29 24.60
CA LYS A 140 52.19 -16.79 25.74
C LYS A 140 52.77 -17.94 26.57
N LEU A 141 51.96 -18.96 26.87
CA LEU A 141 52.41 -20.15 27.61
C LEU A 141 53.52 -20.89 26.85
N LEU A 142 53.34 -21.13 25.56
CA LEU A 142 54.34 -21.76 24.69
C LEU A 142 55.64 -20.94 24.63
N SER A 143 55.54 -19.62 24.50
CA SER A 143 56.71 -18.73 24.46
C SER A 143 57.50 -18.77 25.77
N ASN A 144 56.81 -18.71 26.92
CA ASN A 144 57.43 -18.84 28.23
C ASN A 144 58.10 -20.21 28.41
N TYR A 145 57.46 -21.28 27.96
CA TYR A 145 58.03 -22.63 28.00
C TYR A 145 59.32 -22.74 27.17
N ILE A 146 59.32 -22.22 25.93
CA ILE A 146 60.51 -22.21 25.07
C ILE A 146 61.66 -21.41 25.72
N LEU A 147 61.36 -20.24 26.31
CA LEU A 147 62.35 -19.43 27.02
C LEU A 147 62.94 -20.18 28.22
N LEU A 148 62.10 -20.84 29.02
CA LEU A 148 62.55 -21.65 30.17
C LEU A 148 63.46 -22.79 29.72
N VAL A 149 63.05 -23.56 28.72
CA VAL A 149 63.86 -24.66 28.17
C VAL A 149 65.19 -24.15 27.63
N SER A 150 65.18 -23.05 26.89
CA SER A 150 66.39 -22.42 26.36
C SER A 150 67.34 -21.99 27.48
N TYR A 151 66.82 -21.36 28.54
CA TYR A 151 67.59 -20.96 29.72
C TYR A 151 68.17 -22.16 30.47
N CYS A 152 67.37 -23.22 30.69
CA CYS A 152 67.85 -24.46 31.30
C CYS A 152 68.96 -25.12 30.47
N MET A 153 68.86 -25.09 29.14
CA MET A 153 69.89 -25.62 28.24
C MET A 153 71.19 -24.81 28.31
N ILE A 154 71.11 -23.47 28.38
CA ILE A 154 72.28 -22.60 28.56
C ILE A 154 72.98 -22.90 29.89
N ILE A 155 72.25 -22.95 31.00
CA ILE A 155 72.81 -23.32 32.32
C ILE A 155 73.46 -24.70 32.26
N CYS A 156 72.79 -25.67 31.62
CA CYS A 156 73.31 -27.02 31.47
C CYS A 156 74.59 -27.09 30.63
N PHE A 157 74.78 -26.16 29.69
CA PHE A 157 75.99 -26.03 28.89
C PHE A 157 77.13 -25.38 29.69
N GLU A 158 76.86 -24.28 30.39
CA GLU A 158 77.85 -23.60 31.25
C GLU A 158 78.36 -24.50 32.39
N LYS A 159 77.46 -25.25 33.05
CA LYS A 159 77.85 -26.18 34.13
C LYS A 159 78.63 -27.41 33.65
N LYS A 160 78.57 -27.78 32.37
CA LYS A 160 79.45 -28.83 31.82
C LYS A 160 80.89 -28.35 31.66
N ASN A 161 81.13 -27.04 31.57
CA ASN A 161 82.45 -26.44 31.44
C ASN A 161 83.09 -26.03 32.78
N THR A 162 82.39 -26.22 33.91
CA THR A 162 82.94 -25.93 35.24
C THR A 162 82.80 -27.14 36.15
N LYS A 163 83.94 -27.70 36.57
CA LYS A 163 83.95 -28.61 37.71
C LYS A 163 83.58 -27.78 38.95
N THR A 164 82.65 -28.24 39.77
CA THR A 164 82.36 -27.60 41.07
C THR A 164 82.73 -28.54 42.20
N ARG A 165 83.21 -27.95 43.31
CA ARG A 165 83.52 -28.66 44.55
C ARG A 165 82.26 -28.74 45.41
N ASP A 166 81.94 -29.94 45.89
CA ASP A 166 80.95 -30.18 46.95
C ASP A 166 81.40 -29.45 48.25
N TYR A 167 80.46 -29.15 49.15
CA TYR A 167 80.65 -28.64 50.52
C TYR A 167 81.73 -29.38 51.35
N ARG A 168 82.13 -30.58 50.93
CA ARG A 168 83.22 -31.42 51.46
C ARG A 168 84.51 -31.37 50.64
N GLY A 169 84.64 -30.45 49.69
CA GLY A 169 85.87 -30.18 48.92
C GLY A 169 86.21 -31.16 47.79
N LYS A 170 85.31 -32.11 47.45
CA LYS A 170 85.49 -33.08 46.36
C LYS A 170 84.93 -32.56 45.03
N TRP A 171 85.65 -32.81 43.94
CA TRP A 171 85.18 -32.52 42.59
C TRP A 171 84.09 -33.53 42.19
N VAL A 172 82.87 -33.05 41.96
CA VAL A 172 81.74 -33.90 41.54
C VAL A 172 81.34 -33.55 40.12
N ASN A 173 81.04 -34.57 39.32
CA ASN A 173 80.69 -34.42 37.92
C ASN A 173 79.24 -33.91 37.80
N CYS A 174 79.03 -32.79 37.10
CA CYS A 174 77.76 -32.05 37.03
C CYS A 174 76.56 -32.84 36.44
N ALA A 175 76.75 -34.09 36.01
CA ALA A 175 75.70 -34.94 35.48
C ALA A 175 74.59 -35.29 36.52
N HIS A 176 74.93 -35.39 37.81
CA HIS A 176 73.94 -35.76 38.86
C HIS A 176 73.06 -34.59 39.34
N LEU A 177 73.50 -33.34 39.16
CA LEU A 177 72.68 -32.15 39.50
C LEU A 177 71.58 -31.87 38.45
N ARG A 178 71.67 -32.53 37.28
CA ARG A 178 70.76 -32.36 36.14
C ARG A 178 69.36 -32.90 36.42
N GLU A 179 69.24 -33.97 37.20
CA GLU A 179 67.94 -34.57 37.54
C GLU A 179 67.21 -33.79 38.64
N ILE A 180 67.92 -33.23 39.61
CA ILE A 180 67.31 -32.60 40.79
C ILE A 180 66.81 -31.18 40.49
N TYR A 181 67.61 -30.37 39.79
CA TYR A 181 67.24 -28.97 39.52
C TYR A 181 66.25 -28.81 38.36
N CYS A 182 66.31 -29.66 37.34
CA CYS A 182 65.34 -29.62 36.24
C CYS A 182 63.99 -30.22 36.63
N SER A 183 63.92 -31.17 37.57
CA SER A 183 62.63 -31.68 38.07
C SER A 183 61.97 -30.74 39.09
N GLY A 184 62.74 -30.14 40.00
CA GLY A 184 62.22 -29.24 41.02
C GLY A 184 61.69 -27.90 40.48
N ILE A 185 62.39 -27.27 39.53
CA ILE A 185 61.94 -25.99 38.93
C ILE A 185 60.72 -26.20 38.04
N VAL A 186 60.64 -27.33 37.33
CA VAL A 186 59.45 -27.69 36.53
C VAL A 186 58.23 -27.90 37.42
N PHE A 187 58.37 -28.55 38.59
CA PHE A 187 57.27 -28.72 39.53
C PHE A 187 56.80 -27.41 40.19
N GLN A 188 57.73 -26.52 40.56
CA GLN A 188 57.38 -25.24 41.21
C GLN A 188 56.61 -24.33 40.25
N VAL A 189 57.09 -24.20 39.00
CA VAL A 189 56.44 -23.40 37.97
C VAL A 189 55.07 -23.98 37.60
N GLN A 190 54.92 -25.31 37.59
CA GLN A 190 53.64 -25.96 37.28
C GLN A 190 52.60 -25.84 38.41
N SER A 191 53.06 -25.76 39.67
CA SER A 191 52.25 -25.49 40.86
C SER A 191 51.75 -24.04 40.90
N ASP A 192 52.64 -23.07 40.68
CA ASP A 192 52.28 -21.64 40.73
C ASP A 192 51.34 -21.25 39.58
N ILE A 193 51.51 -21.87 38.40
CA ILE A 193 50.62 -21.69 37.24
C ILE A 193 49.26 -22.37 37.45
N SER A 194 49.20 -23.53 38.13
CA SER A 194 47.92 -24.17 38.46
C SER A 194 47.10 -23.34 39.45
N MET A 195 47.78 -22.71 40.43
CA MET A 195 47.13 -21.74 41.33
C MET A 195 46.61 -20.51 40.60
N GLU A 196 47.37 -19.92 39.66
CA GLU A 196 46.86 -18.76 38.89
C GLU A 196 45.66 -19.14 37.99
N ILE A 197 45.66 -20.33 37.39
CA ILE A 197 44.53 -20.83 36.58
C ILE A 197 43.30 -21.09 37.46
N GLU A 198 43.46 -21.69 38.64
CA GLU A 198 42.35 -21.88 39.59
C GLU A 198 41.85 -20.54 40.15
N THR A 199 42.73 -19.58 40.44
CA THR A 199 42.34 -18.27 40.96
C THR A 199 41.59 -17.45 39.90
N ILE A 200 41.99 -17.54 38.64
CA ILE A 200 41.28 -16.91 37.50
C ILE A 200 39.92 -17.60 37.26
N ASN A 201 39.83 -18.93 37.40
CA ASN A 201 38.55 -19.65 37.31
C ASN A 201 37.60 -19.35 38.49
N VAL A 202 38.11 -19.17 39.71
CA VAL A 202 37.32 -18.78 40.89
C VAL A 202 36.83 -17.33 40.79
N PHE A 203 37.64 -16.42 40.26
CA PHE A 203 37.21 -15.04 39.97
C PHE A 203 36.11 -14.99 38.88
N PHE A 204 36.18 -15.86 37.87
CA PHE A 204 35.14 -15.99 36.86
C PHE A 204 33.81 -16.55 37.43
N TYR A 205 33.87 -17.51 38.37
CA TYR A 205 32.67 -18.05 39.01
C TYR A 205 31.96 -17.05 39.94
N HIS A 206 32.70 -16.19 40.65
CA HIS A 206 32.09 -15.17 41.52
C HIS A 206 31.50 -13.98 40.74
N TYR A 207 32.08 -13.62 39.59
CA TYR A 207 31.59 -12.50 38.78
C TYR A 207 30.31 -12.83 37.99
N VAL A 208 30.11 -14.10 37.61
CA VAL A 208 28.90 -14.57 36.92
C VAL A 208 27.72 -14.79 37.89
N SER A 209 27.96 -14.91 39.19
CA SER A 209 26.89 -15.16 40.18
C SER A 209 26.34 -13.89 40.85
N SER A 210 26.80 -12.69 40.46
CA SER A 210 26.41 -11.40 41.07
C SER A 210 25.80 -10.40 40.08
N TYR A 211 25.32 -10.86 38.91
CA TYR A 211 24.58 -10.07 37.92
C TYR A 211 23.34 -10.81 37.41
#